data_AF-A0A1U9KCV5-F1
#
_entry.id   AF-A0A1U9KCV5-F1
#
_cell.length_a   1.000
_cell.length_b   1.000
_cell.length_c   1.000
_cell.angle_alpha   90.00
_cell.angle_beta   90.00
_cell.angle_gamma   90.00
#
_symmetry.space_group_name_H-M   'P 1'
#
loop_
_entity.id
_entity.type
_entity.pdbx_description
1 polymer ?
#
loop_
_entity_poly.entity_id
_entity_poly.type
_entity_poly.pdbx_seq_one_letter_code
_entity_poly.pdbx_strand_id
1 'polypeptide(L)'
;MTTKKKNSIPAEDAKKVSERFLYSGICFGQGFQVLFQRYHTCESSQDKKDYILPVCFILAHALECYFKAYLSFQGMTVKELRKREFGHNLENLHKKAIEEGLYEIVLSPMCLPDADNASSKEHIQELVDSLHGIHCGEDDYADRYMKYDTETGYPTFFWEAGEAMTDLQCVLLSKMPYPRILWTDRTK
;
A
#
# COMPACT_ATOMS: atom_id res chain seq x y z
N MET A 1 21.11 -7.85 -28.37
CA MET A 1 20.03 -7.59 -27.39
C MET A 1 19.28 -6.34 -27.82
N THR A 2 18.11 -6.49 -28.43
CA THR A 2 17.25 -5.38 -28.86
C THR A 2 16.43 -4.91 -27.67
N THR A 3 16.75 -3.72 -27.15
CA THR A 3 15.93 -3.04 -26.15
C THR A 3 14.57 -2.73 -26.78
N LYS A 4 13.53 -3.49 -26.40
CA LYS A 4 12.15 -3.19 -26.77
C LYS A 4 11.88 -1.74 -26.36
N LYS A 5 11.59 -0.86 -27.33
CA LYS A 5 10.96 0.43 -27.06
C LYS A 5 9.63 0.14 -26.37
N LYS A 6 9.60 0.24 -25.03
CA LYS A 6 8.35 0.28 -24.26
C LYS A 6 7.53 1.41 -24.88
N ASN A 7 6.28 1.14 -25.24
CA ASN A 7 5.31 2.18 -25.57
C ASN A 7 5.10 3.00 -24.30
N SER A 8 6.01 3.95 -24.05
CA SER A 8 6.00 4.80 -22.88
C SER A 8 4.87 5.79 -23.04
N ILE A 9 4.02 5.87 -22.03
CA ILE A 9 3.14 7.02 -21.85
C ILE A 9 4.01 8.29 -21.90
N PRO A 10 3.54 9.40 -22.51
CA PRO A 10 4.17 10.69 -22.32
C PRO A 10 4.44 10.92 -20.82
N ALA A 11 5.67 11.22 -20.44
CA ALA A 11 6.08 11.27 -19.02
C ALA A 11 5.16 12.15 -18.14
N GLU A 12 4.53 13.16 -18.74
CA GLU A 12 3.58 14.06 -18.08
C GLU A 12 2.29 13.35 -17.61
N ASP A 13 1.79 12.36 -18.36
CA ASP A 13 0.58 11.62 -17.99
C ASP A 13 0.88 10.56 -16.92
N ALA A 14 2.08 9.95 -16.94
CA ALA A 14 2.51 9.00 -15.92
C ALA A 14 2.60 9.66 -14.53
N LYS A 15 3.07 10.92 -14.49
CA LYS A 15 3.13 11.71 -13.25
C LYS A 15 1.74 11.98 -12.68
N LYS A 16 0.78 12.45 -13.49
CA LYS A 16 -0.60 12.74 -13.05
C LYS A 16 -1.30 11.48 -12.52
N VAL A 17 -1.08 10.34 -13.16
CA VAL A 17 -1.63 9.05 -12.71
C VAL A 17 -1.03 8.64 -11.36
N SER A 18 0.30 8.72 -11.23
CA SER A 18 1.01 8.44 -9.98
C SER A 18 0.49 9.32 -8.83
N GLU A 19 0.35 10.63 -9.06
CA GLU A 19 -0.14 11.58 -8.05
C GLU A 19 -1.57 11.24 -7.59
N ARG A 20 -2.45 10.83 -8.51
CA ARG A 20 -3.82 10.42 -8.18
C ARG A 20 -3.85 9.18 -7.30
N PHE A 21 -3.06 8.17 -7.63
CA PHE A 21 -2.96 6.96 -6.80
C PHE A 21 -2.36 7.29 -5.43
N LEU A 22 -1.31 8.11 -5.38
CA LEU A 22 -0.68 8.50 -4.13
C LEU A 22 -1.65 9.23 -3.21
N TYR A 23 -2.41 10.20 -3.74
CA TYR A 23 -3.43 10.91 -2.96
C TYR A 23 -4.50 9.95 -2.41
N SER A 24 -4.98 9.03 -3.26
CA SER A 24 -5.96 8.03 -2.83
C SER A 24 -5.40 7.12 -1.73
N GLY A 25 -4.14 6.69 -1.87
CA GLY A 25 -3.44 5.91 -0.87
C GLY A 25 -3.30 6.63 0.47
N ILE A 26 -2.97 7.93 0.45
CA ILE A 26 -2.90 8.77 1.66
C ILE A 26 -4.28 8.86 2.34
N CYS A 27 -5.35 9.11 1.59
CA CYS A 27 -6.70 9.18 2.15
C CYS A 27 -7.12 7.85 2.80
N PHE A 28 -6.87 6.72 2.13
CA PHE A 28 -7.13 5.41 2.72
C PHE A 28 -6.22 5.11 3.91
N GLY A 29 -4.94 5.47 3.85
CA GLY A 29 -4.01 5.34 4.97
C GLY A 29 -4.46 6.11 6.21
N GLN A 30 -4.97 7.34 6.05
CA GLN A 30 -5.55 8.11 7.15
C GLN A 30 -6.82 7.45 7.71
N GLY A 31 -7.71 6.97 6.84
CA GLY A 31 -8.89 6.24 7.27
C GLY A 31 -8.55 4.94 8.00
N PHE A 32 -7.52 4.22 7.54
CA PHE A 32 -6.95 3.07 8.23
C PHE A 32 -6.51 3.43 9.64
N GLN A 33 -5.69 4.46 9.83
CA GLN A 33 -5.22 4.86 11.17
C GLN A 33 -6.38 5.13 12.14
N VAL A 34 -7.43 5.81 11.67
CA VAL A 34 -8.62 6.07 12.50
C VAL A 34 -9.36 4.78 12.86
N LEU A 35 -9.65 3.92 11.88
CA LEU A 35 -10.37 2.67 12.13
C LEU A 35 -9.54 1.67 12.96
N PHE A 36 -8.24 1.62 12.71
CA PHE A 36 -7.29 0.77 13.41
C PHE A 36 -7.17 1.16 14.88
N GLN A 37 -7.07 2.47 15.17
CA GLN A 37 -7.10 2.95 16.54
C GLN A 37 -8.40 2.56 17.24
N ARG A 38 -9.55 2.71 16.57
CA ARG A 38 -10.85 2.29 17.13
C ARG A 38 -10.87 0.81 17.45
N TYR A 39 -10.50 -0.03 16.48
CA TYR A 39 -10.37 -1.47 16.63
C TYR A 39 -9.49 -1.87 17.83
N HIS A 40 -8.33 -1.21 18.01
CA HIS A 40 -7.43 -1.49 19.12
C HIS A 40 -7.98 -1.07 20.48
N THR A 41 -8.75 0.02 20.54
CA THR A 41 -9.34 0.53 21.78
C THR A 41 -10.64 -0.15 22.18
N CYS A 42 -11.21 -1.01 21.33
CA CYS A 42 -12.42 -1.76 21.65
C CYS A 42 -12.17 -2.73 22.81
N GLU A 43 -12.97 -2.63 23.87
CA GLU A 43 -12.93 -3.55 25.00
C GLU A 43 -13.71 -4.83 24.72
N SER A 44 -14.81 -4.74 23.97
CA SER A 44 -15.65 -5.90 23.65
C SER A 44 -15.15 -6.66 22.41
N SER A 45 -15.27 -7.98 22.44
CA SER A 45 -14.95 -8.84 21.30
C SER A 45 -15.90 -8.63 20.12
N GLN A 46 -17.15 -8.26 20.39
CA GLN A 46 -18.14 -7.97 19.34
C GLN A 46 -17.77 -6.69 18.58
N ASP A 47 -17.40 -5.61 19.26
CA ASP A 47 -17.00 -4.37 18.59
C ASP A 47 -15.77 -4.63 17.70
N LYS A 48 -14.80 -5.42 18.17
CA LYS A 48 -13.62 -5.80 17.36
C LYS A 48 -14.02 -6.52 16.06
N LYS A 49 -15.01 -7.42 16.11
CA LYS A 49 -15.56 -8.11 14.94
C LYS A 49 -16.23 -7.14 13.96
N ASP A 50 -16.86 -6.09 14.45
CA ASP A 50 -17.53 -5.11 13.60
C ASP A 50 -16.52 -4.19 12.87
N TYR A 51 -15.35 -3.95 13.47
CA TYR A 51 -14.29 -3.12 12.87
C TYR A 51 -13.30 -3.87 11.97
N ILE A 52 -13.10 -5.17 12.18
CA ILE A 52 -11.98 -5.88 11.54
C ILE A 52 -12.07 -5.86 10.00
N LEU A 53 -13.25 -6.13 9.43
CA LEU A 53 -13.44 -6.11 7.98
C LEU A 53 -13.24 -4.70 7.38
N PRO A 54 -13.84 -3.62 7.93
CA PRO A 54 -13.53 -2.25 7.52
C PRO A 54 -12.04 -1.91 7.58
N VAL A 55 -11.34 -2.32 8.64
CA VAL A 55 -9.89 -2.09 8.81
C VAL A 55 -9.09 -2.82 7.73
N CYS A 56 -9.36 -4.10 7.48
CA CYS A 56 -8.71 -4.87 6.43
C CYS A 56 -8.96 -4.27 5.05
N PHE A 57 -10.21 -3.90 4.75
CA PHE A 57 -10.60 -3.35 3.47
C PHE A 57 -9.86 -2.04 3.16
N ILE A 58 -9.84 -1.11 4.13
CA ILE A 58 -9.21 0.19 3.92
C ILE A 58 -7.68 0.10 3.87
N LEU A 59 -7.08 -0.79 4.67
CA LEU A 59 -5.65 -1.05 4.63
C LEU A 59 -5.23 -1.60 3.27
N ALA A 60 -5.96 -2.61 2.77
CA ALA A 60 -5.70 -3.22 1.48
C ALA A 60 -5.78 -2.19 0.34
N HIS A 61 -6.77 -1.29 0.38
CA HIS A 61 -6.91 -0.22 -0.60
C HIS A 61 -5.80 0.82 -0.52
N ALA A 62 -5.33 1.14 0.69
CA ALA A 62 -4.19 2.04 0.87
C ALA A 62 -2.92 1.45 0.23
N LEU A 63 -2.60 0.19 0.53
CA LEU A 63 -1.46 -0.53 -0.04
C LEU A 63 -1.55 -0.64 -1.57
N GLU A 64 -2.72 -1.01 -2.10
CA GLU A 64 -2.96 -1.09 -3.55
C GLU A 64 -2.65 0.26 -4.23
N CYS A 65 -3.17 1.35 -3.68
CA CYS A 65 -2.96 2.69 -4.21
C CYS A 65 -1.48 3.09 -4.13
N TYR A 66 -0.81 2.81 -3.02
CA TYR A 66 0.61 3.08 -2.85
C TYR A 66 1.50 2.35 -3.85
N PHE A 67 1.29 1.05 -4.06
CA PHE A 67 2.06 0.30 -5.06
C PHE A 67 1.75 0.76 -6.48
N LYS A 68 0.48 1.03 -6.82
CA LYS A 68 0.11 1.57 -8.13
C LYS A 68 0.69 2.95 -8.38
N ALA A 69 0.77 3.80 -7.35
CA ALA A 69 1.42 5.10 -7.45
C ALA A 69 2.90 4.92 -7.83
N TYR A 70 3.62 4.12 -7.05
CA TYR A 70 5.04 3.84 -7.30
C TYR A 70 5.28 3.24 -8.68
N LEU A 71 4.54 2.20 -9.06
CA LEU A 71 4.68 1.55 -10.36
C LEU A 71 4.33 2.48 -11.53
N SER A 72 3.32 3.34 -11.36
CA SER A 72 3.01 4.38 -12.35
C SER A 72 4.14 5.39 -12.47
N PHE A 73 4.79 5.77 -11.36
CA PHE A 73 5.97 6.63 -11.37
C PHE A 73 7.15 5.98 -12.09
N GLN A 74 7.32 4.66 -11.96
CA GLN A 74 8.28 3.85 -12.73
C GLN A 74 7.86 3.62 -14.20
N GLY A 75 6.75 4.23 -14.64
CA GLY A 75 6.31 4.26 -16.04
C GLY A 75 5.32 3.16 -16.44
N MET A 76 4.77 2.38 -15.49
CA MET A 76 3.67 1.46 -15.81
C MET A 76 2.38 2.21 -16.15
N THR A 77 1.68 1.73 -17.17
CA THR A 77 0.44 2.36 -17.64
C THR A 77 -0.76 1.98 -16.78
N VAL A 78 -1.78 2.84 -16.73
CA VAL A 78 -3.08 2.50 -16.11
C VAL A 78 -3.66 1.21 -16.71
N LYS A 79 -3.48 1.01 -18.02
CA LYS A 79 -3.94 -0.20 -18.70
C LYS A 79 -3.22 -1.46 -18.19
N GLU A 80 -1.92 -1.37 -17.93
CA GLU A 80 -1.14 -2.47 -17.34
C GLU A 80 -1.53 -2.71 -15.88
N LEU A 81 -1.64 -1.65 -15.08
CA LEU A 81 -2.03 -1.74 -13.67
C LEU A 81 -3.46 -2.25 -13.46
N ARG A 82 -4.33 -2.14 -14.48
CA ARG A 82 -5.70 -2.69 -14.48
C ARG A 82 -5.81 -4.13 -15.00
N LYS A 83 -4.73 -4.72 -15.53
CA LYS A 83 -4.75 -6.13 -15.96
C LYS A 83 -5.01 -7.01 -14.74
N ARG A 84 -5.65 -8.17 -14.95
CA ARG A 84 -5.94 -9.16 -13.90
C ARG A 84 -4.70 -9.53 -13.05
N GLU A 85 -3.52 -9.53 -13.67
CA GLU A 85 -2.24 -9.77 -12.99
C GLU A 85 -1.96 -8.77 -11.87
N PHE A 86 -2.21 -7.48 -12.08
CA PHE A 86 -1.91 -6.42 -11.11
C PHE A 86 -3.16 -5.94 -10.38
N GLY A 87 -4.24 -5.65 -11.11
CA GLY A 87 -5.60 -5.38 -10.64
C GLY A 87 -5.71 -5.01 -9.16
N HIS A 88 -6.31 -5.90 -8.37
CA HIS A 88 -6.37 -5.81 -6.91
C HIS A 88 -5.40 -6.79 -6.22
N ASN A 89 -4.47 -7.38 -6.99
CA ASN A 89 -3.54 -8.39 -6.47
C ASN A 89 -2.36 -7.69 -5.79
N LEU A 90 -2.47 -7.51 -4.47
CA LEU A 90 -1.46 -6.86 -3.65
C LEU A 90 -0.09 -7.54 -3.72
N GLU A 91 -0.05 -8.87 -3.78
CA GLU A 91 1.20 -9.61 -3.85
C GLU A 91 1.97 -9.29 -5.14
N ASN A 92 1.29 -9.36 -6.29
CA ASN A 92 1.91 -9.04 -7.57
C ASN A 92 2.31 -7.57 -7.67
N LEU A 93 1.50 -6.65 -7.11
CA LEU A 93 1.83 -5.22 -7.04
C LEU A 93 3.08 -4.98 -6.17
N HIS A 94 3.14 -5.59 -4.97
CA HIS A 94 4.26 -5.44 -4.05
C HIS A 94 5.54 -6.03 -4.62
N LYS A 95 5.48 -7.28 -5.11
CA LYS A 95 6.60 -7.95 -5.76
C LYS A 95 7.14 -7.11 -6.93
N LYS A 96 6.26 -6.58 -7.76
CA LYS A 96 6.67 -5.72 -8.87
C LYS A 96 7.29 -4.41 -8.40
N ALA A 97 6.78 -3.81 -7.33
CA ALA A 97 7.38 -2.61 -6.76
C ALA A 97 8.79 -2.88 -6.18
N ILE A 98 9.00 -4.03 -5.55
CA ILE A 98 10.33 -4.47 -5.10
C ILE A 98 11.28 -4.62 -6.29
N GLU A 99 10.86 -5.29 -7.36
CA GLU A 99 11.66 -5.47 -8.58
C GLU A 99 12.08 -4.14 -9.24
N GLU A 100 11.24 -3.11 -9.13
CA GLU A 100 11.53 -1.76 -9.66
C GLU A 100 12.28 -0.87 -8.64
N GLY A 101 12.66 -1.41 -7.48
CA GLY A 101 13.57 -0.77 -6.54
C GLY A 101 12.89 0.05 -5.42
N LEU A 102 11.66 -0.31 -5.00
CA LEU A 102 10.92 0.43 -3.97
C LEU A 102 11.75 0.63 -2.68
N TYR A 103 12.38 -0.44 -2.19
CA TYR A 103 13.14 -0.44 -0.94
C TYR A 103 14.66 -0.24 -1.13
N GLU A 104 15.12 -0.05 -2.36
CA GLU A 104 16.55 0.20 -2.60
C GLU A 104 16.94 1.54 -1.98
N ILE A 105 18.05 1.62 -1.25
CA ILE A 105 18.48 2.87 -0.64
C ILE A 105 18.89 3.83 -1.75
N VAL A 106 18.14 4.92 -1.94
CA VAL A 106 18.63 6.05 -2.73
C VAL A 106 19.36 6.94 -1.73
N LEU A 107 20.67 7.05 -1.89
CA LEU A 107 21.50 8.02 -1.17
C LEU A 107 21.12 9.43 -1.65
N SER A 108 19.93 9.89 -1.27
CA SER A 108 19.48 11.26 -1.48
C SER A 108 19.85 12.05 -0.24
N PRO A 109 20.58 13.18 -0.38
CA PRO A 109 21.05 13.99 0.75
C PRO A 109 19.91 14.65 1.57
N MET A 110 18.65 14.41 1.22
CA MET A 110 17.46 14.88 1.96
C MET A 110 16.68 13.76 2.66
N CYS A 111 17.11 12.50 2.59
CA CYS A 111 16.41 11.40 3.28
C CYS A 111 16.85 11.30 4.74
N LEU A 112 15.87 11.17 5.65
CA LEU A 112 16.11 10.95 7.06
C LEU A 112 16.89 9.64 7.25
N PRO A 113 18.00 9.63 8.01
CA PRO A 113 18.92 8.50 8.10
C PRO A 113 18.38 7.28 8.87
N ASP A 114 17.16 7.35 9.44
CA ASP A 114 16.69 6.37 10.43
C ASP A 114 15.60 5.41 9.92
N ALA A 115 15.15 5.53 8.67
CA ALA A 115 14.20 4.55 8.11
C ALA A 115 14.97 3.29 7.69
N ASP A 116 14.91 2.25 8.52
CA ASP A 116 15.42 0.92 8.18
C ASP A 116 14.51 0.28 7.11
N ASN A 117 14.86 0.53 5.84
CA ASN A 117 14.14 0.01 4.67
C ASN A 117 13.98 -1.52 4.68
N ALA A 118 14.87 -2.26 5.36
CA ALA A 118 14.75 -3.71 5.45
C ALA A 118 13.59 -4.11 6.37
N SER A 119 13.50 -3.49 7.55
CA SER A 119 12.38 -3.66 8.49
C SER A 119 11.04 -3.27 7.84
N SER A 120 11.00 -2.13 7.15
CA SER A 120 9.80 -1.69 6.43
C SER A 120 9.34 -2.71 5.38
N LYS A 121 10.28 -3.30 4.63
CA LYS A 121 9.96 -4.32 3.62
C LYS A 121 9.35 -5.58 4.25
N GLU A 122 9.92 -6.06 5.36
CA GLU A 122 9.44 -7.25 6.06
C GLU A 122 8.03 -7.04 6.64
N HIS A 123 7.80 -5.90 7.33
CA HIS A 123 6.48 -5.58 7.86
C HIS A 123 5.42 -5.41 6.76
N ILE A 124 5.75 -4.75 5.65
CA ILE A 124 4.82 -4.62 4.52
C ILE A 124 4.57 -5.96 3.85
N GLN A 125 5.57 -6.83 3.73
CA GLN A 125 5.36 -8.19 3.22
C GLN A 125 4.40 -8.97 4.13
N GLU A 126 4.55 -8.90 5.45
CA GLU A 126 3.65 -9.55 6.39
C GLU A 126 2.21 -9.04 6.27
N LEU A 127 2.02 -7.72 6.10
CA LEU A 127 0.70 -7.15 5.83
C LEU A 127 0.12 -7.63 4.49
N VAL A 128 0.93 -7.65 3.43
CA VAL A 128 0.49 -8.12 2.10
C VAL A 128 0.07 -9.59 2.16
N ASP A 129 0.87 -10.44 2.80
CA ASP A 129 0.57 -11.87 2.96
C ASP A 129 -0.71 -12.07 3.77
N SER A 130 -0.90 -11.30 4.84
CA SER A 130 -2.11 -11.35 5.68
C SER A 130 -3.38 -10.91 4.93
N LEU A 131 -3.26 -10.00 3.95
CA LEU A 131 -4.36 -9.42 3.19
C LEU A 131 -4.65 -10.13 1.86
N HIS A 132 -3.67 -10.84 1.28
CA HIS A 132 -3.81 -11.52 0.00
C HIS A 132 -5.05 -12.43 -0.02
N GLY A 133 -5.36 -13.09 1.11
CA GLY A 133 -6.52 -13.97 1.24
C GLY A 133 -7.86 -13.29 1.23
N ILE A 134 -7.91 -12.08 1.76
CA ILE A 134 -9.13 -11.30 1.86
C ILE A 134 -9.51 -10.72 0.50
N HIS A 135 -8.50 -10.32 -0.29
CA HIS A 135 -8.70 -9.57 -1.53
C HIS A 135 -8.84 -10.44 -2.79
N CYS A 136 -8.35 -11.70 -2.77
CA CYS A 136 -8.27 -12.55 -3.96
C CYS A 136 -9.21 -13.78 -3.98
N GLY A 137 -10.02 -14.03 -2.94
CA GLY A 137 -10.88 -15.21 -2.85
C GLY A 137 -12.37 -14.92 -3.08
N GLU A 138 -12.97 -15.55 -4.10
CA GLU A 138 -14.43 -15.72 -4.20
C GLU A 138 -14.94 -16.92 -3.38
N ASP A 139 -14.04 -17.80 -2.92
CA ASP A 139 -14.37 -19.04 -2.21
C ASP A 139 -13.60 -19.21 -0.89
N ASP A 140 -14.39 -19.34 0.18
CA ASP A 140 -14.10 -19.75 1.57
C ASP A 140 -12.95 -19.04 2.32
N TYR A 141 -13.37 -18.07 3.14
CA TYR A 141 -12.56 -17.10 3.88
C TYR A 141 -11.71 -17.69 5.02
N ALA A 142 -12.03 -18.88 5.52
CA ALA A 142 -11.60 -19.30 6.86
C ALA A 142 -10.31 -20.15 6.93
N ASP A 143 -9.94 -20.88 5.87
CA ASP A 143 -9.06 -22.05 6.03
C ASP A 143 -7.56 -21.83 5.72
N ARG A 144 -7.11 -20.63 5.31
CA ARG A 144 -5.83 -20.52 4.58
C ARG A 144 -4.63 -19.82 5.23
N TYR A 145 -4.68 -19.30 6.47
CA TYR A 145 -3.50 -18.59 6.98
C TYR A 145 -3.15 -18.78 8.47
N MET A 146 -1.87 -18.57 8.74
CA MET A 146 -1.17 -18.99 9.96
C MET A 146 -1.21 -17.98 11.12
N LYS A 147 -1.96 -16.87 11.04
CA LYS A 147 -2.14 -15.92 12.15
C LYS A 147 -3.53 -15.28 12.12
N TYR A 148 -4.54 -16.09 12.42
CA TYR A 148 -5.92 -15.64 12.56
C TYR A 148 -6.45 -15.84 13.95
N ASP A 149 -7.37 -14.95 14.32
CA ASP A 149 -8.26 -15.23 15.42
C ASP A 149 -9.21 -16.35 14.97
N THR A 150 -9.03 -17.55 15.50
CA THR A 150 -9.81 -18.75 15.16
C THR A 150 -11.30 -18.60 15.48
N GLU A 151 -11.70 -17.66 16.34
CA GLU A 151 -13.10 -17.37 16.63
C GLU A 151 -13.74 -16.44 15.61
N THR A 152 -12.94 -15.60 14.95
CA THR A 152 -13.45 -14.57 14.05
C THR A 152 -13.20 -14.89 12.57
N GLY A 153 -12.17 -15.69 12.26
CA GLY A 153 -11.75 -15.99 10.89
C GLY A 153 -10.98 -14.84 10.22
N TYR A 154 -10.60 -13.79 10.96
CA TYR A 154 -9.95 -12.59 10.40
C TYR A 154 -8.47 -12.45 10.84
N PRO A 155 -7.64 -11.69 10.08
CA PRO A 155 -6.27 -11.35 10.44
C PRO A 155 -6.20 -10.74 11.83
N THR A 156 -5.33 -11.27 12.67
CA THR A 156 -4.87 -10.51 13.83
C THR A 156 -3.87 -9.47 13.33
N PHE A 157 -4.24 -8.19 13.39
CA PHE A 157 -3.29 -7.13 13.17
C PHE A 157 -2.29 -7.07 14.32
N PHE A 158 -1.01 -7.02 13.99
CA PHE A 158 0.04 -6.67 14.93
C PHE A 158 0.00 -5.16 15.20
N TRP A 159 0.43 -4.73 16.39
CA TRP A 159 0.28 -3.35 16.83
C TRP A 159 1.13 -2.38 15.99
N GLU A 160 2.18 -2.89 15.35
CA GLU A 160 3.09 -2.18 14.45
C GLU A 160 2.49 -1.95 13.04
N ALA A 161 1.28 -2.43 12.72
CA ALA A 161 0.68 -2.24 11.38
C ALA A 161 0.50 -0.75 11.03
N GLY A 162 0.19 0.08 12.04
CA GLY A 162 0.16 1.54 11.91
C GLY A 162 1.53 2.16 11.59
N GLU A 163 2.59 1.63 12.20
CA GLU A 163 3.97 2.08 11.98
C GLU A 163 4.45 1.66 10.59
N ALA A 164 4.23 0.40 10.20
CA ALA A 164 4.58 -0.12 8.88
C ALA A 164 3.96 0.70 7.73
N MET A 165 2.70 1.12 7.89
CA MET A 165 2.03 2.01 6.91
C MET A 165 2.66 3.40 6.84
N THR A 166 3.08 3.94 7.99
CA THR A 166 3.77 5.23 8.06
C THR A 166 5.14 5.14 7.39
N ASP A 167 5.88 4.07 7.67
CA ASP A 167 7.19 3.81 7.08
C ASP A 167 7.10 3.66 5.56
N LEU A 168 6.14 2.88 5.06
CA LEU A 168 5.91 2.76 3.62
C LEU A 168 5.60 4.11 2.97
N GLN A 169 4.78 4.94 3.63
CA GLN A 169 4.52 6.29 3.14
C GLN A 169 5.81 7.12 3.09
N CYS A 170 6.65 7.07 4.12
CA CYS A 170 7.96 7.72 4.12
C CYS A 170 8.87 7.24 2.98
N VAL A 171 8.96 5.92 2.77
CA VAL A 171 9.71 5.31 1.66
C VAL A 171 9.20 5.85 0.32
N LEU A 172 7.88 5.87 0.11
CA LEU A 172 7.28 6.38 -1.13
C LEU A 172 7.57 7.86 -1.35
N LEU A 173 7.50 8.68 -0.30
CA LEU A 173 7.80 10.11 -0.34
C LEU A 173 9.29 10.40 -0.60
N SER A 174 10.19 9.49 -0.22
CA SER A 174 11.61 9.58 -0.56
C SER A 174 11.90 9.29 -2.04
N LYS A 175 11.04 8.48 -2.68
CA LYS A 175 11.22 7.98 -4.05
C LYS A 175 10.47 8.79 -5.09
N MET A 176 9.34 9.39 -4.71
CA MET A 176 8.46 10.12 -5.61
C MET A 176 8.41 11.59 -5.21
N PRO A 177 8.46 12.53 -6.17
CA PRO A 177 8.32 13.94 -5.87
C PRO A 177 6.96 14.19 -5.22
N TYR A 178 6.97 14.84 -4.05
CA TYR A 178 5.75 15.18 -3.31
C TYR A 178 4.77 15.93 -4.23
N PRO A 179 3.48 15.53 -4.31
CA PRO A 179 2.49 16.36 -4.97
C PRO A 179 2.39 17.66 -4.16
N ARG A 180 2.99 18.75 -4.65
CA ARG A 180 2.94 20.08 -4.01
C ARG A 180 1.50 20.58 -3.76
N ILE A 181 0.52 19.92 -4.36
CA ILE A 181 -0.90 20.29 -4.40
C ILE A 181 -1.62 20.14 -3.05
N LEU A 182 -1.04 19.47 -2.04
CA LEU A 182 -1.73 19.34 -0.74
C LEU A 182 -1.77 20.64 0.09
N TRP A 183 -0.98 21.66 -0.24
CA TRP A 183 -0.92 22.91 0.55
C TRP A 183 -0.83 24.22 -0.24
N THR A 184 -0.66 24.19 -1.56
CA THR A 184 -0.54 25.44 -2.34
C THR A 184 -1.90 25.92 -2.83
N ASP A 185 -2.40 26.97 -2.19
CA ASP A 185 -3.29 28.02 -2.69
C ASP A 185 -4.58 27.58 -3.38
N ARG A 186 -5.59 27.17 -2.58
CA ARG A 186 -7.00 27.51 -2.88
C ARG A 186 -7.37 28.91 -2.38
N THR A 187 -6.41 29.83 -2.37
CA THR A 187 -6.61 31.27 -2.17
C THR A 187 -6.33 31.99 -3.49
N LYS A 188 -7.23 31.82 -4.46
CA LYS A 188 -7.48 32.81 -5.51
C LYS A 188 -8.96 32.84 -5.84
#